data_AF-A8U9Z2-F1
#
_entry.id   AF-A8U9Z2-F1
#
_cell.length_a   1.000
_cell.length_b   1.000
_cell.length_c   1.000
_cell.angle_alpha   90.00
_cell.angle_beta   90.00
_cell.angle_gamma   90.00
#
_symmetry.space_group_name_H-M   'P 1'
#
loop_
_entity.id
_entity.type
_entity.pdbx_description
1 polymer ?
#
loop_
_entity_poly.entity_id
_entity_poly.type
_entity_poly.pdbx_seq_one_letter_code
_entity_poly.pdbx_strand_id
1 'polypeptide(L)'
;MATQVSKKRKFVADGLFKAELNEFFTRELAEDGYSGVEVRVTPTRTEIIILATRTQQVLGDKGRRIRELTSVVQKRFNFPEGTVELYVQKVANRGLCAITQCESLRYKLIGGLAVTRACYGVLRFI
;
A
#
# COMPACT_ATOMS: atom_id res chain seq x y z
N MET A 1 4.15 30.60 -2.39
CA MET A 1 3.46 30.71 -3.70
C MET A 1 3.48 29.33 -4.34
N ALA A 2 2.34 28.80 -4.78
CA ALA A 2 2.32 27.53 -5.51
C ALA A 2 3.11 27.72 -6.81
N THR A 3 4.17 26.93 -6.99
CA THR A 3 4.97 26.96 -8.22
C THR A 3 4.05 26.64 -9.40
N GLN A 4 4.03 27.50 -10.41
CA GLN A 4 3.20 27.29 -11.59
C GLN A 4 3.82 26.17 -12.42
N VAL A 5 3.26 24.95 -12.33
CA VAL A 5 3.74 23.77 -13.06
C VAL A 5 2.82 23.52 -14.25
N SER A 6 3.38 23.15 -15.41
CA SER A 6 2.58 22.77 -16.56
C SER A 6 1.72 21.55 -16.24
N LYS A 7 0.50 21.48 -16.79
CA LYS A 7 -0.42 20.35 -16.56
C LYS A 7 0.25 19.00 -16.86
N LYS A 8 1.02 18.92 -17.95
CA LYS A 8 1.79 17.71 -18.32
C LYS A 8 2.77 17.30 -17.23
N ARG A 9 3.59 18.23 -16.74
CA ARG A 9 4.58 17.95 -15.68
C ARG A 9 3.89 17.61 -14.36
N LYS A 10 2.74 18.22 -14.06
CA LYS A 10 1.93 17.89 -12.88
C LYS A 10 1.47 16.44 -12.91
N PHE A 11 0.84 15.99 -14.01
CA PHE A 11 0.38 14.60 -14.13
C PHE A 11 1.53 13.59 -14.02
N VAL A 12 2.70 13.89 -14.58
CA VAL A 12 3.88 13.03 -14.45
C VAL A 12 4.38 12.99 -13.00
N ALA A 13 4.43 14.12 -12.30
CA ALA A 13 4.82 14.17 -10.90
C ALA A 13 3.82 13.41 -10.00
N ASP A 14 2.52 13.56 -10.23
CA ASP A 14 1.47 12.85 -9.50
C ASP A 14 1.56 11.32 -9.74
N GLY A 15 1.89 10.91 -10.97
CA GLY A 15 2.13 9.50 -11.31
C GLY A 15 3.38 8.93 -10.65
N LEU A 16 4.47 9.69 -10.64
CA LEU A 16 5.71 9.31 -9.96
C LEU A 16 5.48 9.15 -8.45
N PHE A 17 4.75 10.10 -7.84
CA PHE A 17 4.37 10.05 -6.43
C PHE A 17 3.56 8.78 -6.10
N LYS A 18 2.55 8.45 -6.92
CA LYS A 18 1.76 7.23 -6.73
C LYS A 18 2.62 5.96 -6.88
N ALA A 19 3.53 5.94 -7.86
CA ALA A 19 4.40 4.79 -8.09
C ALA A 19 5.37 4.56 -6.93
N GLU A 20 5.98 5.63 -6.42
CA GLU A 20 6.90 5.57 -5.27
C GLU A 20 6.18 5.11 -4.01
N LEU A 21 4.98 5.64 -3.72
CA LEU A 21 4.16 5.17 -2.60
C LEU A 21 3.79 3.70 -2.74
N ASN A 22 3.39 3.28 -3.94
CA ASN A 22 3.02 1.89 -4.17
C ASN A 22 4.21 0.95 -3.94
N GLU A 23 5.41 1.32 -4.38
CA GLU A 23 6.62 0.52 -4.15
C GLU A 23 6.99 0.45 -2.66
N PHE A 24 6.93 1.58 -1.97
CA PHE A 24 7.20 1.67 -0.54
C PHE A 24 6.29 0.75 0.28
N PHE A 25 4.97 0.86 0.08
CA PHE A 25 4.01 0.02 0.79
C PHE A 25 4.06 -1.44 0.36
N THR A 26 4.39 -1.73 -0.90
CA THR A 26 4.59 -3.12 -1.35
C THR A 26 5.70 -3.80 -0.56
N ARG A 27 6.81 -3.10 -0.29
CA ARG A 27 7.93 -3.66 0.48
C ARG A 27 7.63 -3.75 1.97
N GLU A 28 7.07 -2.69 2.53
CA GLU A 28 6.85 -2.58 3.99
C GLU A 28 5.68 -3.45 4.48
N LEU A 29 4.63 -3.59 3.67
CA LEU A 29 3.38 -4.29 4.01
C LEU A 29 3.19 -5.59 3.22
N ALA A 30 4.26 -6.14 2.62
CA ALA A 30 4.24 -7.42 1.91
C ALA A 30 3.66 -8.54 2.79
N GLU A 31 4.12 -8.58 4.05
CA GLU A 31 3.67 -9.56 5.03
C GLU A 31 2.18 -9.39 5.29
N ASP A 32 1.68 -8.18 5.49
CA ASP A 32 0.28 -7.94 5.88
C ASP A 32 -0.74 -8.12 4.74
N GLY A 33 -0.26 -8.53 3.56
CA GLY A 33 -1.07 -8.78 2.38
C GLY A 33 -1.58 -7.49 1.78
N TYR A 34 -0.64 -6.59 1.49
CA TYR A 34 -0.87 -5.39 0.68
C TYR A 34 -1.39 -5.75 -0.72
N SER A 35 -2.36 -4.97 -1.19
CA SER A 35 -3.00 -5.13 -2.49
C SER A 35 -2.83 -3.90 -3.38
N GLY A 36 -2.72 -2.71 -2.81
CA GLY A 36 -2.65 -1.49 -3.60
C GLY A 36 -2.88 -0.23 -2.77
N VAL A 37 -2.69 0.91 -3.42
CA VAL A 37 -2.87 2.23 -2.84
C VAL A 37 -3.72 3.11 -3.74
N GLU A 38 -4.68 3.79 -3.14
CA GLU A 38 -5.44 4.86 -3.76
C GLU A 38 -5.06 6.19 -3.12
N VAL A 39 -4.71 7.17 -3.94
CA VAL A 39 -4.38 8.52 -3.49
C VAL A 39 -5.51 9.44 -3.93
N ARG A 40 -6.17 10.10 -2.98
CA ARG A 40 -7.16 11.14 -3.22
C ARG A 40 -6.57 12.47 -2.80
N VAL A 41 -6.33 13.33 -3.79
CA VAL A 41 -5.75 14.65 -3.56
C VAL A 41 -6.86 15.68 -3.53
N THR A 42 -7.10 16.26 -2.36
CA THR A 42 -7.95 17.44 -2.18
C THR A 42 -7.03 18.66 -1.93
N PRO A 43 -7.43 19.89 -2.31
CA PRO A 43 -6.60 21.08 -2.05
C PRO A 43 -6.23 21.29 -0.58
N THR A 44 -7.03 20.79 0.35
CA THR A 44 -6.85 20.91 1.79
C THR A 44 -6.11 19.72 2.41
N ARG A 45 -6.36 18.50 1.93
CA ARG A 45 -5.80 17.25 2.49
C ARG A 45 -5.53 16.23 1.39
N THR A 46 -4.49 15.43 1.59
CA THR A 46 -4.20 14.26 0.76
C THR A 46 -4.53 13.00 1.55
N GLU A 47 -5.51 12.26 1.10
CA GLU A 47 -5.93 10.99 1.70
C GLU A 47 -5.27 9.85 0.93
N ILE A 48 -4.56 8.98 1.67
CA ILE A 48 -3.91 7.79 1.12
C ILE A 48 -4.62 6.58 1.68
N ILE A 49 -5.32 5.83 0.84
CA ILE A 49 -6.08 4.65 1.21
C ILE A 49 -5.25 3.41 0.84
N ILE A 50 -4.83 2.68 1.86
CA ILE A 50 -4.09 1.43 1.73
C ILE A 50 -5.10 0.28 1.67
N LEU A 51 -5.06 -0.47 0.59
CA LEU A 51 -5.84 -1.69 0.41
C LEU A 51 -5.01 -2.88 0.91
N ALA A 52 -5.46 -3.51 1.98
CA ALA A 52 -4.78 -4.66 2.58
C ALA A 52 -5.76 -5.74 3.03
N THR A 53 -5.28 -6.98 3.14
CA THR A 53 -6.10 -8.08 3.70
C THR A 53 -6.14 -8.07 5.21
N ARG A 54 -5.01 -7.77 5.88
CA ARG A 54 -4.88 -7.78 7.35
C ARG A 54 -4.79 -6.37 7.90
N THR A 55 -5.93 -5.67 7.92
CA THR A 55 -5.99 -4.26 8.33
C THR A 55 -5.42 -3.99 9.73
N GLN A 56 -5.71 -4.87 10.71
CA GLN A 56 -5.22 -4.74 12.08
C GLN A 56 -3.68 -4.66 12.17
N GLN A 57 -2.96 -5.46 11.37
CA GLN A 57 -1.49 -5.49 11.39
C GLN A 57 -0.88 -4.23 10.73
N VAL A 58 -1.58 -3.67 9.74
CA VAL A 58 -1.21 -2.38 9.13
C VAL A 58 -1.42 -1.22 10.10
N LEU A 59 -2.49 -1.24 10.91
CA LEU A 59 -2.70 -0.24 11.96
C LEU A 59 -1.65 -0.37 13.08
N GLY A 60 -1.32 -1.60 13.48
CA GLY A 60 -0.43 -1.90 14.59
C GLY A 60 -1.03 -1.57 15.97
N ASP A 61 -0.26 -1.79 17.03
CA ASP A 61 -0.72 -1.60 18.41
C ASP A 61 -1.18 -0.17 18.66
N LYS A 62 -2.47 0.00 18.99
CA LYS A 62 -3.10 1.32 19.21
C LYS A 62 -2.88 2.31 18.05
N GLY A 63 -2.70 1.82 16.82
CA GLY A 63 -2.44 2.67 15.66
C GLY A 63 -1.01 3.20 15.58
N ARG A 64 -0.04 2.59 16.29
CA ARG A 64 1.35 3.03 16.27
C ARG A 64 1.95 2.97 14.87
N ARG A 65 1.79 1.83 14.17
CA ARG A 65 2.40 1.60 12.86
C ARG A 65 1.88 2.56 11.81
N ILE A 66 0.56 2.82 11.79
CA ILE A 66 -0.01 3.79 10.84
C ILE A 66 0.50 5.23 11.10
N ARG A 67 0.71 5.63 12.36
CA ARG A 67 1.29 6.94 12.69
C ARG A 67 2.75 7.06 12.25
N GLU A 68 3.52 5.99 12.40
CA GLU A 68 4.90 5.91 11.91
C GLU A 68 4.94 6.02 10.37
N LEU A 69 4.08 5.27 9.67
CA LEU A 69 3.94 5.36 8.20
C LEU A 69 3.54 6.77 7.75
N THR A 70 2.56 7.41 8.41
CA THR A 70 2.19 8.80 8.12
C THR A 70 3.38 9.73 8.30
N SER A 71 4.17 9.56 9.37
CA SER A 71 5.34 10.40 9.64
C SER A 71 6.43 10.23 8.57
N VAL A 72 6.64 9.00 8.08
CA VAL A 72 7.61 8.70 7.00
C VAL A 72 7.16 9.37 5.70
N VAL A 73 5.90 9.21 5.31
CA VAL A 73 5.35 9.81 4.09
C VAL A 73 5.43 11.34 4.18
N GLN A 74 5.06 11.91 5.33
CA GLN A 74 5.10 13.35 5.53
C GLN A 74 6.52 13.92 5.40
N LYS A 75 7.51 13.30 6.03
CA LYS A 75 8.92 13.72 5.97
C LYS A 75 9.56 13.49 4.61
N ARG A 76 9.23 12.40 3.93
CA ARG A 76 9.83 12.06 2.63
C ARG A 76 9.38 13.00 1.51
N PHE A 77 8.12 13.39 1.52
CA PHE A 77 7.54 14.27 0.49
C PHE A 77 7.42 15.73 0.94
N ASN A 78 7.99 16.09 2.10
CA ASN A 78 7.95 17.42 2.69
C ASN A 78 6.53 18.03 2.76
N PHE A 79 5.55 17.21 3.15
CA PHE A 79 4.20 17.70 3.38
C PHE A 79 4.13 18.54 4.66
N PRO A 80 3.30 19.60 4.69
CA PRO A 80 3.00 20.31 5.92
C PRO A 80 2.36 19.38 6.97
N GLU A 81 2.56 19.70 8.25
CA GLU A 81 1.97 18.92 9.34
C GLU A 81 0.43 18.86 9.22
N GLY A 82 -0.11 17.64 9.31
CA GLY A 82 -1.55 17.39 9.30
C GLY A 82 -2.23 17.46 7.92
N THR A 83 -1.48 17.59 6.81
CA THR A 83 -2.09 17.59 5.46
C THR A 83 -2.25 16.19 4.88
N VAL A 84 -1.53 15.19 5.40
CA VAL A 84 -1.56 13.81 4.91
C VAL A 84 -2.25 12.93 5.94
N GLU A 85 -3.25 12.18 5.49
CA GLU A 85 -3.95 11.19 6.31
C GLU A 85 -3.91 9.83 5.61
N LEU A 86 -3.52 8.80 6.36
CA LEU A 86 -3.52 7.41 5.89
C LEU A 86 -4.74 6.69 6.43
N TYR A 87 -5.47 6.03 5.53
CA TYR A 87 -6.60 5.16 5.82
C TYR A 87 -6.28 3.74 5.38
N VAL A 88 -6.90 2.76 6.04
CA VAL A 88 -6.74 1.34 5.69
C VAL A 88 -8.11 0.77 5.36
N GLN A 89 -8.23 0.19 4.17
CA GLN A 89 -9.44 -0.46 3.71
C GLN A 89 -9.16 -1.95 3.49
N LYS A 90 -10.10 -2.78 3.95
CA LYS A 90 -10.02 -4.22 3.76
C LYS A 90 -10.38 -4.57 2.32
N VAL A 91 -9.55 -5.37 1.66
CA VAL A 91 -9.90 -5.96 0.36
C VAL A 91 -11.05 -6.94 0.55
N ALA A 92 -12.14 -6.75 -0.20
CA ALA A 92 -13.35 -7.57 -0.08
C ALA A 92 -13.07 -9.06 -0.33
N ASN A 93 -12.51 -9.38 -1.50
CA ASN A 93 -12.20 -10.75 -1.93
C ASN A 93 -10.70 -10.92 -2.15
N ARG A 94 -10.00 -11.46 -1.14
CA ARG A 94 -8.56 -11.70 -1.24
C ARG A 94 -8.17 -12.67 -2.37
N GLY A 95 -9.05 -13.60 -2.76
CA GLY A 95 -8.82 -14.55 -3.86
C GLY A 95 -8.71 -13.87 -5.23
N LEU A 96 -9.35 -12.72 -5.41
CA LEU A 96 -9.36 -11.97 -6.68
C LEU A 96 -8.18 -11.01 -6.81
N CYS A 97 -7.36 -10.83 -5.78
CA CYS A 97 -6.18 -9.96 -5.84
C CYS A 97 -4.92 -10.75 -6.21
N ALA A 98 -4.41 -10.52 -7.42
CA ALA A 98 -3.19 -11.17 -7.91
C ALA A 98 -1.98 -10.94 -6.99
N ILE A 99 -1.75 -9.69 -6.56
CA ILE A 99 -0.59 -9.32 -5.72
C ILE A 99 -0.61 -10.09 -4.39
N THR A 100 -1.79 -10.14 -3.76
CA THR A 100 -1.96 -10.85 -2.49
C THR A 100 -1.73 -12.36 -2.65
N GLN A 101 -2.18 -12.95 -3.78
CA GLN A 101 -1.97 -14.37 -4.06
C GLN A 101 -0.49 -14.68 -4.35
N CYS A 102 0.20 -13.81 -5.08
CA CYS A 102 1.64 -13.94 -5.31
C CYS A 102 2.44 -13.87 -4.00
N GLU A 103 2.13 -12.93 -3.11
CA GLU A 103 2.76 -12.86 -1.79
C GLU A 103 2.46 -14.11 -0.95
N SER A 104 1.22 -14.56 -0.93
CA SER A 104 0.83 -15.82 -0.26
C SER A 104 1.64 -17.02 -0.78
N LEU A 105 1.85 -17.11 -2.09
CA LEU A 105 2.68 -18.15 -2.69
C LEU A 105 4.15 -18.01 -2.25
N ARG A 106 4.69 -16.79 -2.29
CA ARG A 106 6.06 -16.49 -1.85
C ARG A 106 6.30 -16.95 -0.42
N TYR A 107 5.40 -16.62 0.53
CA TYR A 107 5.53 -17.05 1.92
C TYR A 107 5.43 -18.58 2.08
N LYS A 108 4.56 -19.26 1.32
CA LYS A 108 4.48 -20.73 1.34
C LYS A 108 5.78 -21.39 0.86
N LEU A 109 6.40 -20.85 -0.20
CA LEU A 109 7.66 -21.36 -0.73
C LEU A 109 8.83 -21.12 0.24
N ILE A 110 8.91 -19.91 0.83
CA ILE A 110 9.91 -19.60 1.86
C ILE A 110 9.73 -20.49 3.10
N GLY A 111 8.49 -20.82 3.46
CA GLY A 111 8.17 -21.77 4.53
C GLY A 111 8.49 -23.23 4.23
N GLY A 112 9.13 -23.54 3.09
CA GLY A 112 9.59 -24.88 2.76
C GLY A 112 8.52 -25.82 2.22
N LEU A 113 7.34 -25.33 1.82
CA LEU A 113 6.35 -26.17 1.15
C LEU A 113 6.84 -26.56 -0.24
N ALA A 114 6.61 -27.81 -0.63
CA ALA A 114 6.86 -28.28 -1.97
C ALA A 114 6.11 -27.42 -3.01
N VAL A 115 6.79 -27.08 -4.11
CA VAL A 115 6.32 -26.13 -5.13
C VAL A 115 4.93 -26.47 -5.64
N THR A 116 4.71 -27.73 -6.02
CA THR A 116 3.41 -28.20 -6.54
C THR A 116 2.30 -28.04 -5.51
N ARG A 117 2.54 -28.41 -4.25
CA ARG A 117 1.57 -28.27 -3.15
C ARG A 117 1.23 -26.80 -2.88
N ALA A 118 2.24 -25.92 -2.91
CA ALA A 118 2.03 -24.49 -2.72
C ALA A 118 1.19 -23.88 -3.84
N CYS A 119 1.53 -24.19 -5.10
CA CYS A 119 0.82 -23.71 -6.29
C CYS A 119 -0.62 -24.23 -6.35
N TYR A 120 -0.85 -25.54 -6.21
CA TYR A 120 -2.22 -26.10 -6.20
C TYR A 120 -3.07 -25.57 -5.05
N GLY A 121 -2.45 -25.30 -3.89
CA GLY A 121 -3.15 -24.68 -2.76
C GLY A 121 -3.57 -23.23 -3.02
N VAL A 122 -2.84 -22.49 -3.86
CA VAL A 122 -3.25 -21.14 -4.30
C VAL A 122 -4.29 -21.24 -5.42
N LEU A 123 -4.09 -22.11 -6.41
CA LEU A 123 -5.03 -22.32 -7.52
C LEU A 123 -6.42 -22.75 -7.07
N ARG A 124 -6.53 -23.59 -6.03
CA ARG A 124 -7.83 -24.01 -5.48
C ARG A 124 -8.52 -22.90 -4.67
N PHE A 125 -7.76 -21.92 -4.20
CA PHE A 125 -8.26 -20.84 -3.36
C PHE A 125 -8.78 -19.64 -4.17
N ILE A 126 -8.22 -19.43 -5.37
CA ILE A 126 -8.71 -18.49 -6.38
C ILE A 126 -9.99 -19.06 -6.98
#